data_AF-A0A534BGD3-F1
#
_entry.id   AF-A0A534BGD3-F1
#
_cell.length_a   1.000
_cell.length_b   1.000
_cell.length_c   1.000
_cell.angle_alpha   90.00
_cell.angle_beta   90.00
_cell.angle_gamma   90.00
#
_symmetry.space_group_name_H-M   'P 1'
#
loop_
_entity.id
_entity.type
_entity.pdbx_description
1 polymer ?
#
loop_
_entity_poly.entity_id
_entity_poly.type
_entity_poly.pdbx_seq_one_letter_code
_entity_poly.pdbx_strand_id
1 'polypeptide(L)'
;MRQPFKFREQWLDVSREELEVFLRDYPRQLDARPPLGRKANYREWLDPALGAWPDSAIAKAWKRGASSGWQIRQPIPTQER
;
A
#
# COMPACT_ATOMS: atom_id res chain seq x y z
N MET A 1 27.54 -2.76 1.75
CA MET A 1 26.63 -3.29 2.78
C MET A 1 25.22 -2.78 2.50
N ARG A 2 24.27 -3.67 2.17
CA ARG A 2 22.86 -3.31 1.95
C ARG A 2 22.23 -2.98 3.31
N GLN A 3 21.84 -1.71 3.49
CA GLN A 3 21.16 -1.26 4.70
C GLN A 3 19.75 -1.89 4.77
N PRO A 4 19.46 -2.77 5.73
CA PRO A 4 18.16 -3.44 5.82
C PRO A 4 17.02 -2.51 6.30
N PHE A 5 17.32 -1.24 6.61
CA PHE A 5 16.39 -0.31 7.25
C PHE A 5 15.83 0.80 6.36
N LYS A 6 16.25 0.92 5.08
CA LYS A 6 15.70 1.93 4.15
C LYS A 6 14.22 1.71 3.74
N PHE A 7 13.54 0.68 4.27
CA PHE A 7 12.16 0.34 3.88
C PHE A 7 11.07 0.82 4.85
N ARG A 8 11.41 1.36 6.04
CA ARG A 8 10.40 1.94 6.97
C ARG A 8 10.07 3.41 6.69
N GLU A 9 10.99 4.17 6.11
CA GLU A 9 10.81 5.62 5.90
C GLU A 9 9.72 5.95 4.86
N GLN A 10 9.31 4.98 4.06
CA GLN A 10 8.36 5.19 2.96
C GLN A 10 6.93 4.77 3.29
N TRP A 11 6.59 4.46 4.53
CA TRP A 11 5.22 4.05 4.88
C TRP A 11 4.69 4.93 6.02
N LEU A 12 3.61 5.65 5.73
CA LEU A 12 2.89 6.47 6.68
C LEU A 12 1.70 5.69 7.22
N ASP A 13 1.62 5.53 8.54
CA ASP A 13 0.43 5.02 9.23
C ASP A 13 -0.71 6.04 9.12
N VAL A 14 -1.87 5.56 8.68
CA VAL A 14 -3.07 6.39 8.46
C VAL A 14 -4.30 5.74 9.08
N SER A 15 -5.36 6.50 9.26
CA SER A 15 -6.68 5.97 9.58
C SER A 15 -7.24 5.15 8.40
N ARG A 16 -8.28 4.37 8.68
CA ARG A 16 -9.00 3.62 7.65
C ARG A 16 -9.62 4.57 6.63
N GLU A 17 -10.23 5.64 7.10
CA GLU A 17 -10.90 6.66 6.30
C GLU A 17 -9.92 7.34 5.34
N GLU A 18 -8.73 7.71 5.83
CA GLU A 18 -7.66 8.27 5.00
C GLU A 18 -7.19 7.29 3.92
N LEU A 19 -7.07 6.00 4.24
CA LEU A 19 -6.75 4.99 3.24
C LEU A 19 -7.86 4.88 2.18
N GLU A 20 -9.13 4.86 2.58
CA GLU A 20 -10.27 4.75 1.67
C GLU A 20 -10.34 5.98 0.73
N VAL A 21 -10.10 7.19 1.25
CA VAL A 21 -9.98 8.41 0.44
C VAL A 21 -8.80 8.31 -0.52
N PHE A 22 -7.62 7.90 -0.04
CA PHE A 22 -6.44 7.74 -0.88
C PHE A 22 -6.67 6.76 -2.03
N LEU A 23 -7.28 5.60 -1.75
CA LEU A 23 -7.57 4.59 -2.78
C LEU A 23 -8.61 5.05 -3.80
N ARG A 24 -9.60 5.84 -3.36
CA ARG A 24 -10.62 6.42 -4.24
C ARG A 24 -10.05 7.49 -5.16
N ASP A 25 -9.18 8.34 -4.62
CA ASP A 25 -8.63 9.50 -5.32
C ASP A 25 -7.34 9.14 -6.09
N TYR A 26 -6.85 7.90 -5.98
CA TYR A 26 -5.68 7.43 -6.71
C TYR A 26 -5.94 7.44 -8.23
N PRO A 27 -5.06 8.04 -9.06
CA PRO A 27 -5.35 8.32 -10.46
C PRO A 27 -5.41 7.10 -11.38
N ARG A 28 -5.08 5.91 -10.89
CA ARG A 28 -4.95 4.68 -11.67
C ARG A 28 -5.71 3.53 -11.03
N GLN A 29 -6.09 2.57 -11.85
CA GLN A 29 -6.62 1.31 -11.36
C GLN A 29 -5.51 0.53 -10.65
N LEU A 30 -5.81 0.10 -9.42
CA LEU A 30 -4.88 -0.62 -8.56
C LEU A 30 -5.19 -2.11 -8.55
N ASP A 31 -4.14 -2.91 -8.56
CA ASP A 31 -4.25 -4.34 -8.31
C ASP A 31 -4.22 -4.64 -6.82
N ALA A 32 -5.05 -5.58 -6.37
CA ALA A 32 -5.13 -5.99 -4.98
C ALA A 32 -4.45 -7.35 -4.74
N ARG A 33 -3.57 -7.43 -3.73
CA ARG A 33 -2.93 -8.69 -3.31
C ARG A 33 -3.19 -9.00 -1.82
N PRO A 34 -3.69 -10.20 -1.48
CA PRO A 34 -4.24 -11.21 -2.39
C PRO A 34 -5.49 -10.68 -3.13
N PRO A 35 -6.04 -11.40 -4.12
CA PRO A 35 -7.26 -10.98 -4.83
C PRO A 35 -8.46 -10.80 -3.90
N LEU A 36 -9.43 -9.94 -4.26
CA LEU A 36 -10.61 -9.58 -3.42
C LEU A 36 -11.36 -10.80 -2.87
N GLY A 37 -11.50 -11.88 -3.66
CA GLY A 37 -12.19 -13.10 -3.26
C GLY A 37 -11.44 -14.03 -2.29
N ARG A 38 -10.19 -13.75 -1.93
CA ARG A 38 -9.44 -14.58 -0.96
C ARG A 38 -9.45 -13.96 0.43
N LYS A 39 -9.88 -14.74 1.42
CA LYS A 39 -9.82 -14.36 2.83
C LYS A 39 -8.35 -14.28 3.27
N ALA A 40 -7.89 -13.10 3.62
CA ALA A 40 -6.56 -12.86 4.14
C ALA A 40 -6.58 -11.79 5.21
N ASN A 41 -5.64 -11.89 6.14
CA ASN A 41 -5.45 -10.92 7.22
C ASN A 41 -4.63 -9.70 6.77
N TYR A 42 -4.36 -9.56 5.47
CA TYR A 42 -3.68 -8.42 4.89
C TYR A 42 -4.21 -8.15 3.49
N ARG A 43 -3.98 -6.92 3.03
CA ARG A 43 -4.27 -6.45 1.68
C ARG A 43 -3.20 -5.43 1.30
N GLU A 44 -2.63 -5.57 0.11
CA GLU A 44 -1.78 -4.55 -0.50
C GLU A 44 -2.44 -4.10 -1.80
N TRP A 45 -2.33 -2.81 -2.10
CA TRP A 45 -2.73 -2.22 -3.38
C TRP A 45 -1.48 -1.83 -4.14
N LEU A 46 -1.41 -2.26 -5.39
CA LEU A 46 -0.25 -2.16 -6.26
C LEU A 46 -0.58 -1.25 -7.45
N ASP A 47 0.30 -0.29 -7.75
CA ASP A 47 0.25 0.44 -9.03
C ASP A 47 1.13 -0.31 -10.06
N PRO A 48 0.55 -0.94 -11.09
CA PRO A 48 1.29 -1.70 -12.09
C PRO A 48 2.31 -0.85 -12.87
N ALA A 49 2.14 0.47 -12.91
CA ALA A 49 3.07 1.38 -13.58
C ALA A 49 4.39 1.58 -12.82
N LEU A 50 4.47 1.20 -11.54
CA LEU A 50 5.67 1.32 -10.72
C LEU A 50 6.59 0.09 -10.81
N GLY A 51 6.21 -0.90 -11.61
CA GLY A 51 6.98 -2.12 -11.83
C GLY A 51 6.46 -3.32 -11.02
N ALA A 52 7.38 -4.22 -10.68
CA ALA A 52 7.04 -5.47 -10.04
C ALA A 52 6.83 -5.32 -8.52
N TRP A 53 6.03 -6.23 -7.95
CA TRP A 53 5.94 -6.37 -6.50
C TRP A 53 7.31 -6.78 -5.92
N PRO A 54 7.75 -6.24 -4.77
CA PRO A 54 6.99 -5.40 -3.83
C PRO A 54 7.08 -3.89 -4.10
N ASP A 55 7.89 -3.46 -5.06
CA ASP A 55 8.14 -2.04 -5.34
C ASP A 55 6.95 -1.30 -5.93
N SER A 56 5.94 -2.00 -6.45
CA SER A 56 4.68 -1.40 -6.89
C SER A 56 3.64 -1.19 -5.79
N ALA A 57 3.88 -1.66 -4.57
CA ALA A 57 2.93 -1.46 -3.47
C ALA A 57 2.86 0.02 -3.07
N ILE A 58 1.65 0.56 -3.02
CA ILE A 58 1.39 1.97 -2.66
C ILE A 58 0.51 2.12 -1.42
N ALA A 59 -0.20 1.07 -1.03
CA ALA A 59 -1.10 1.07 0.12
C ALA A 59 -1.16 -0.34 0.73
N LYS A 60 -1.37 -0.41 2.04
CA LYS A 60 -1.46 -1.67 2.79
C LYS A 60 -2.50 -1.57 3.89
N ALA A 61 -3.18 -2.69 4.14
CA ALA A 61 -4.05 -2.89 5.28
C ALA A 61 -3.75 -4.27 5.88
N TRP A 62 -3.79 -4.38 7.20
CA TRP A 62 -3.58 -5.65 7.88
C TRP A 62 -4.42 -5.76 9.14
N LYS A 63 -4.63 -7.00 9.57
CA LYS A 63 -5.31 -7.38 10.80
C LYS A 63 -4.46 -8.40 11.54
N ARG A 64 -4.15 -8.14 12.80
CA ARG A 64 -3.42 -9.04 13.70
C ARG A 64 -4.18 -9.18 15.00
N GLY A 65 -4.92 -10.27 15.14
CA GLY A 65 -5.82 -10.47 16.28
C GLY A 65 -6.92 -9.40 16.31
N ALA A 66 -6.99 -8.64 17.41
CA ALA A 66 -7.91 -7.51 17.57
C ALA A 66 -7.40 -6.20 16.95
N SER A 67 -6.12 -6.13 16.57
CA SER A 67 -5.52 -4.93 16.00
C SER A 67 -5.67 -4.90 14.48
N SER A 68 -5.87 -3.71 13.94
CA SER A 68 -5.81 -3.44 12.50
C SER A 68 -4.88 -2.25 12.24
N GLY A 69 -4.30 -2.19 11.05
CA GLY A 69 -3.47 -1.06 10.64
C GLY A 69 -3.59 -0.79 9.15
N TRP A 70 -3.40 0.47 8.78
CA TRP A 70 -3.50 0.97 7.42
C TRP A 70 -2.31 1.88 7.14
N GLN A 71 -1.69 1.71 5.99
CA GLN A 71 -0.48 2.45 5.63
C GLN A 71 -0.52 2.85 4.15
N ILE A 72 -0.02 4.04 3.85
CA ILE A 72 0.19 4.51 2.48
C ILE A 72 1.68 4.77 2.24
N ARG A 73 2.13 4.58 1.00
CA ARG A 73 3.53 4.80 0.65
C ARG A 73 3.82 6.30 0.48
N GLN A 74 4.94 6.75 1.04
CA GLN A 74 5.46 8.11 0.88
C GLN A 74 6.90 8.12 0.31
N PRO A 75 7.24 9.07 -0.57
CA PRO A 75 6.31 9.96 -1.27
C PRO A 75 5.32 9.13 -2.08
N ILE A 76 4.08 9.63 -2.25
CA ILE A 76 3.16 9.01 -3.20
C ILE A 76 3.89 9.10 -4.55
N PRO A 77 4.15 7.98 -5.22
CA PRO A 77 4.85 7.99 -6.49
C PRO A 77 3.91 8.57 -7.54
N THR A 78 3.82 9.88 -7.56
CA THR A 78 3.20 10.67 -8.61
C THR A 78 4.20 10.67 -9.74
N GLN A 79 3.88 10.08 -10.89
CA GLN A 79 4.71 10.33 -12.05
C GLN A 79 4.63 11.81 -12.38
N GLU A 80 5.79 12.46 -12.38
CA GLU A 80 6.01 13.65 -13.20
C GLU A 80 5.49 13.37 -14.62
N ARG A 81 4.82 14.38 -15.16
CA ARG A 81 4.12 14.42 -16.46
C ARG A 81 4.87 13.76 -17.62
#